data_AF-A0A7J4J945-F1
#
_entry.id   AF-A0A7J4J945-F1
#
_cell.length_a   1.000
_cell.length_b   1.000
_cell.length_c   1.000
_cell.angle_alpha   90.00
_cell.angle_beta   90.00
_cell.angle_gamma   90.00
#
_symmetry.space_group_name_H-M   'P 1'
#
loop_
_entity.id
_entity.type
_entity.pdbx_description
1 polymer ?
#
loop_
_entity_poly.entity_id
_entity_poly.type
_entity_poly.pdbx_seq_one_letter_code
_entity_poly.pdbx_strand_id
1 'polypeptide(L)'
;MSKYDILISVAEKVKALDNDVKLKILALLVEEGSKSITDISKELGINFSTTHKYLEQFEAVGLVSSKQVSENRLKRQFTIKDFSIDISPKGLSELISGKAAQEMKGGLKVLNETGQLVDFDERLFSQKYLKRGMPRGTMASAIKNISEQAYDGITLLELRRMFKKELEKKTENIHEVFKQIEIADRHKRTFAHLLELVHPEALDMHANGDIFIKNLREPKLLNFVHDIRGLIIHGVSGIQAKNIKDILHQMIAAVDFVSDLSPPAQTFDTFNYFLAPLVKNMSDLDLQNILREFFEALRKINSEFYICIDLSAPKYIEDLPIGFWAEKNKDTYLGYDDVAQKISKVVLDLANKNNYNNIRIVLKFQNDELERITKLNLPNKTHILNMSADWQRPNASYAGDARFDSEWKGWLGTIRVGEIQNIVINLPRLAKASATSKDLGMRIEKLILQCCDYLENMAELSLGEFLRKHNTRLKSIHKERWTYINVDDCMHAISITGLKNSLEVAKEKINPEKILKICEQALAKRPKIPLRILLKENADEAIAKRFHTLDSRTNKNLAPYAPGAALDINNFHLQKYLRGGHCAQISKNQISLLKKYNFGAVLLTK
;
A
#
# COMPACT_ATOMS: atom_id res chain seq x y z
N MET A 1 5.41 38.45 58.42
CA MET A 1 5.23 38.71 56.99
C MET A 1 4.36 39.94 56.82
N SER A 2 4.82 40.94 56.07
CA SER A 2 4.04 42.08 55.62
C SER A 2 2.82 41.61 54.80
N LYS A 3 1.71 42.35 54.82
CA LYS A 3 0.51 42.05 54.00
C LYS A 3 0.83 41.92 52.49
N TYR A 4 1.96 42.47 52.06
CA TYR A 4 2.44 42.42 50.68
C TYR A 4 3.36 41.22 50.38
N ASP A 5 3.83 40.47 51.37
CA ASP A 5 4.74 39.32 51.15
C ASP A 5 4.04 38.17 50.40
N ILE A 6 2.72 38.02 50.58
CA ILE A 6 1.91 37.05 49.84
C ILE A 6 1.83 37.43 48.35
N LEU A 7 1.73 38.72 48.04
CA LEU A 7 1.75 39.21 46.66
C LEU A 7 3.12 39.02 46.01
N ILE A 8 4.20 39.13 46.78
CA ILE A 8 5.56 38.84 46.32
C ILE A 8 5.64 37.35 45.92
N SER A 9 5.12 36.43 46.74
CA SER A 9 5.11 35.00 46.41
C SER A 9 4.27 34.66 45.17
N VAL A 10 3.13 35.32 44.96
CA VAL A 10 2.32 35.15 43.74
C VAL A 10 3.05 35.72 42.52
N ALA A 11 3.65 36.90 42.64
CA ALA A 11 4.42 37.52 41.57
C ALA A 11 5.64 36.66 41.16
N GLU A 12 6.30 36.00 42.13
CA GLU A 12 7.39 35.07 41.87
C GLU A 12 6.92 33.83 41.09
N LYS A 13 5.74 33.27 41.41
CA LYS A 13 5.15 32.17 40.65
C LYS A 13 4.76 32.59 39.24
N VAL A 14 4.16 33.77 39.06
CA VAL A 14 3.81 34.30 37.74
C VAL A 14 5.07 34.57 36.92
N LYS A 15 6.13 35.10 37.54
CA LYS A 15 7.44 35.30 36.92
C LYS A 15 8.12 33.98 36.57
N ALA A 16 7.90 32.92 37.35
CA ALA A 16 8.36 31.59 36.97
C ALA A 16 7.62 31.05 35.73
N LEU A 17 6.45 31.59 35.36
CA LEU A 17 5.64 31.17 34.21
C LEU A 17 5.71 32.15 33.02
N ASP A 18 6.63 33.12 33.04
CA ASP A 18 6.72 34.25 32.10
C ASP A 18 7.25 33.90 30.69
N ASN A 19 7.41 32.62 30.37
CA ASN A 19 8.11 32.18 29.17
C ASN A 19 7.45 30.94 28.56
N ASP A 20 7.34 30.88 27.23
CA ASP A 20 6.67 29.77 26.51
C ASP A 20 7.42 28.44 26.68
N VAL A 21 8.75 28.45 26.73
CA VAL A 21 9.59 27.28 26.97
C VAL A 21 9.34 26.71 28.36
N LYS A 22 9.16 27.59 29.35
CA LYS A 22 8.82 27.19 30.74
C LYS A 22 7.46 26.50 30.79
N LEU A 23 6.47 27.03 30.09
CA LEU A 23 5.14 26.42 30.01
C LEU A 23 5.17 25.05 29.31
N LYS A 24 5.97 24.89 28.26
CA LYS A 24 6.18 23.59 27.58
C LYS A 24 6.80 22.53 28.50
N ILE A 25 7.76 22.91 29.36
CA ILE A 25 8.34 22.00 30.35
C ILE A 25 7.26 21.51 31.33
N LEU A 26 6.40 22.39 31.82
CA LEU A 26 5.31 22.01 32.73
C LEU A 26 4.26 21.12 32.04
N ALA A 27 3.90 21.42 30.79
CA ALA A 27 2.99 20.59 30.00
C ALA A 27 3.52 19.17 29.82
N LEU A 28 4.81 19.03 29.48
CA LEU A 28 5.46 17.72 29.35
C LEU A 28 5.43 16.93 30.66
N LEU A 29 5.68 17.59 31.80
CA LEU A 29 5.62 16.95 33.11
C LEU A 29 4.19 16.56 33.53
N VAL A 30 3.16 17.24 33.03
CA VAL A 30 1.75 16.88 33.23
C VAL A 30 1.38 15.65 32.41
N GLU A 31 1.80 15.61 31.14
CA GLU A 31 1.47 14.52 30.21
C GLU A 31 2.21 13.23 30.55
N GLU A 32 3.52 13.33 30.85
CA GLU A 32 4.40 12.18 30.94
C GLU A 32 4.88 11.88 32.37
N GLY A 33 4.47 12.69 33.34
CA GLY A 33 4.82 12.51 34.74
C GLY A 33 6.26 12.92 35.07
N SER A 34 7.00 12.05 35.76
CA SER A 34 8.34 12.37 36.27
C SER A 34 9.44 12.22 35.22
N LYS A 35 10.20 13.28 34.95
CA LYS A 35 11.29 13.27 33.94
C LYS A 35 12.60 13.81 34.51
N SER A 36 13.73 13.35 33.94
CA SER A 36 15.05 13.92 34.26
C SER A 36 15.36 15.15 33.40
N ILE A 37 16.31 15.98 33.84
CA ILE A 37 16.73 17.19 33.10
C ILE A 37 17.17 16.84 31.67
N THR A 38 17.87 15.72 31.50
CA THR A 38 18.37 15.26 30.20
C THR A 38 17.22 14.89 29.26
N ASP A 39 16.18 14.24 29.77
CA ASP A 39 15.04 13.82 28.96
C ASP A 39 14.24 15.04 28.49
N ILE A 40 13.96 15.98 29.41
CA ILE A 40 13.25 17.24 29.11
C ILE A 40 14.03 18.07 28.07
N SER A 41 15.35 18.18 28.25
CA SER A 41 16.24 18.91 27.33
C SER A 41 16.21 18.32 25.91
N LYS A 42 16.25 16.99 25.79
CA LYS A 42 16.25 16.30 24.50
C LYS A 42 14.89 16.38 23.80
N GLU A 43 13.82 16.19 24.56
CA GLU A 43 12.44 16.12 24.06
C GLU A 43 11.92 17.46 23.57
N LEU A 44 12.25 18.53 24.29
CA LEU A 44 11.83 19.89 23.93
C LEU A 44 12.87 20.66 23.10
N GLY A 45 14.02 20.05 22.80
CA GLY A 45 15.11 20.70 22.04
C GLY A 45 15.73 21.90 22.75
N ILE A 46 15.72 21.93 24.09
CA ILE A 46 16.21 23.03 24.92
C ILE A 46 17.62 22.69 25.41
N ASN A 47 18.52 23.68 25.48
CA ASN A 47 19.85 23.49 26.08
C ASN A 47 19.73 22.96 27.54
N PHE A 48 20.57 22.00 27.89
CA PHE A 48 20.61 21.39 29.23
C PHE A 48 20.75 22.42 30.36
N SER A 49 21.65 23.40 30.22
CA SER A 49 21.87 24.45 31.23
C SER A 49 20.63 25.33 31.42
N THR A 50 19.92 25.62 30.33
CA THR A 50 18.66 26.38 30.36
C THR A 50 17.54 25.56 31.02
N THR A 51 17.47 24.27 30.70
CA THR A 51 16.50 23.33 31.30
C THR A 51 16.72 23.21 32.81
N HIS A 52 17.98 23.06 33.24
CA HIS A 52 18.36 23.04 34.66
C HIS A 52 17.92 24.32 35.38
N LYS A 53 18.26 25.48 34.81
CA LYS A 53 17.90 26.79 35.38
C LYS A 53 16.39 26.95 35.54
N TYR A 54 15.59 26.54 34.56
CA TYR A 54 14.13 26.66 34.65
C TYR A 54 13.53 25.70 35.67
N LEU A 55 14.03 24.48 35.77
CA LEU A 55 13.57 23.52 36.79
C LEU A 55 13.90 23.97 38.21
N GLU A 56 15.06 24.59 38.43
CA GLU A 56 15.39 25.20 39.72
C GLU A 56 14.49 26.38 40.06
N GLN A 57 14.16 27.23 39.08
CA GLN A 57 13.20 28.32 39.27
C GLN A 57 11.83 27.81 39.67
N PHE A 58 11.33 26.77 38.99
CA PHE A 58 10.06 26.15 39.34
C PHE A 58 10.06 25.51 40.72
N GLU A 59 11.16 24.88 41.11
CA GLU A 59 11.26 24.25 42.42
C GLU A 59 11.32 25.30 43.54
N ALA A 60 12.04 26.40 43.32
CA ALA A 60 12.13 27.51 44.26
C ALA A 60 10.77 28.14 44.56
N VAL A 61 9.89 28.24 43.55
CA VAL A 61 8.52 28.77 43.72
C VAL A 61 7.48 27.67 44.03
N GLY A 62 7.92 26.42 44.19
CA GLY A 62 7.09 25.28 44.58
C GLY A 62 6.15 24.75 43.50
N LEU A 63 6.40 25.03 42.21
CA LEU A 63 5.62 24.50 41.08
C LEU A 63 6.02 23.07 40.73
N VAL A 64 7.24 22.65 41.05
CA VAL A 64 7.72 21.27 40.90
C VAL A 64 8.42 20.81 42.19
N SER A 65 8.55 19.50 42.35
CA SER A 65 9.46 18.86 43.32
C SER A 65 10.45 17.99 42.59
N SER A 66 11.64 17.84 43.16
CA SER A 66 12.62 16.88 42.69
C SER A 66 12.85 15.71 43.65
N LYS A 67 13.24 14.56 43.10
CA LYS A 67 13.70 13.38 43.82
C LYS A 67 14.95 12.81 43.15
N GLN A 68 15.95 12.40 43.94
CA GLN A 68 17.10 11.66 43.40
C GLN A 68 16.73 10.19 43.21
N VAL A 69 17.01 9.67 42.02
CA VAL A 69 16.77 8.27 41.63
C VAL A 69 18.06 7.67 41.08
N SER A 70 18.37 6.45 41.53
CA SER A 70 19.57 5.70 41.13
C SER A 70 19.17 4.54 40.22
N GLU A 71 19.33 4.73 38.91
CA GLU A 71 19.14 3.64 37.94
C GLU A 71 20.44 3.22 37.23
N ASN A 72 21.50 4.03 37.27
CA ASN A 72 22.88 3.71 36.79
C ASN A 72 23.87 4.88 37.06
N ARG A 73 23.36 6.10 37.21
CA ARG A 73 24.03 7.29 37.76
C ARG A 73 22.98 8.06 38.56
N LEU A 74 23.38 8.79 39.61
CA LEU A 74 22.45 9.64 40.35
C LEU A 74 21.82 10.67 39.40
N LYS A 75 20.51 10.56 39.17
CA LYS A 75 19.73 11.50 38.37
C LYS A 75 18.66 12.16 39.22
N ARG A 76 18.44 13.45 38.99
CA ARG A 76 17.39 14.23 39.62
C ARG A 76 16.16 14.21 38.71
N GLN A 77 15.08 13.60 39.17
CA GLN A 77 13.79 13.58 38.47
C GLN A 77 12.89 14.66 39.05
N PHE A 78 12.15 15.35 38.18
CA PHE A 78 11.23 16.42 38.55
C PHE A 78 9.79 15.98 38.31
N THR A 79 8.89 16.39 39.19
CA THR A 79 7.45 16.10 39.12
C THR A 79 6.68 17.37 39.45
N ILE A 80 5.62 17.66 38.69
CA ILE A 80 4.78 18.83 38.93
C ILE A 80 4.04 18.72 40.27
N LYS A 81 3.93 19.84 40.99
CA LYS A 81 3.05 19.98 42.15
C LYS A 81 1.76 20.65 41.72
N ASP A 82 0.65 20.29 42.34
CA ASP A 82 -0.63 20.96 42.08
C ASP A 82 -0.53 22.44 42.52
N PHE A 83 -0.84 23.37 41.60
CA PHE A 83 -0.91 24.80 41.88
C PHE A 83 -2.08 25.44 41.12
N SER A 84 -2.59 26.55 41.64
CA SER A 84 -3.54 27.42 40.95
C SER A 84 -3.16 28.87 41.24
N ILE A 85 -3.24 29.72 40.21
CA ILE A 85 -2.97 31.16 40.30
C ILE A 85 -4.19 31.87 39.73
N ASP A 86 -5.03 32.43 40.60
CA ASP A 86 -6.17 33.25 40.20
C ASP A 86 -5.79 34.73 40.32
N ILE A 87 -5.76 35.43 39.18
CA ILE A 87 -5.45 36.86 39.12
C ILE A 87 -6.72 37.61 38.71
N SER A 88 -7.45 38.10 39.70
CA SER A 88 -8.62 38.96 39.51
C SER A 88 -8.60 40.11 40.52
N PRO A 89 -9.26 41.25 40.24
CA PRO A 89 -9.34 42.37 41.20
C PRO A 89 -9.87 41.92 42.58
N LYS A 90 -10.81 40.96 42.59
CA LYS A 90 -11.37 40.36 43.80
C LYS A 90 -10.36 39.43 44.50
N GLY A 91 -9.70 38.53 43.77
CA GLY A 91 -8.68 37.63 44.31
C GLY A 91 -7.47 38.35 44.91
N LEU A 92 -7.04 39.46 44.29
CA LEU A 92 -5.95 40.30 44.83
C LEU A 92 -6.37 41.03 46.12
N SER A 93 -7.61 41.52 46.20
CA SER A 93 -8.16 42.15 47.41
C SER A 93 -8.24 41.14 48.58
N GLU A 94 -8.68 39.91 48.28
CA GLU A 94 -8.76 38.81 49.25
C GLU A 94 -7.37 38.40 49.77
N LEU A 95 -6.36 38.30 48.89
CA LEU A 95 -4.97 38.01 49.24
C LEU A 95 -4.33 39.10 50.15
N ILE A 96 -4.55 40.39 49.85
CA ILE A 96 -3.99 41.51 50.64
C ILE A 96 -4.66 41.64 52.02
N SER A 97 -5.95 41.33 52.09
CA SER A 97 -6.72 41.46 53.34
C SER A 97 -6.38 40.39 54.40
N GLY A 98 -5.55 39.41 54.06
CA GLY A 98 -5.18 38.30 54.97
C GLY A 98 -6.32 37.32 55.21
N LYS A 99 -7.42 37.40 54.45
CA LYS A 99 -8.52 36.43 54.46
C LYS A 99 -8.14 35.21 53.62
N ALA A 100 -7.06 34.53 53.99
CA ALA A 100 -6.83 33.17 53.52
C ALA A 100 -7.79 32.23 54.26
N ALA A 101 -8.61 31.51 53.50
CA ALA A 101 -9.53 30.46 53.95
C ALA A 101 -10.71 30.92 54.84
N GLN A 102 -11.74 31.50 54.21
CA GLN A 102 -13.11 31.27 54.67
C GLN A 102 -13.90 30.57 53.56
N GLU A 103 -13.96 29.25 53.70
CA GLU A 103 -15.09 28.36 53.38
C GLU A 103 -16.08 28.85 52.32
N MET A 104 -16.09 28.13 51.19
CA MET A 104 -17.28 28.03 50.34
C MET A 104 -18.45 27.51 51.19
N LYS A 105 -19.30 28.41 51.69
CA LYS A 105 -20.66 28.07 52.14
C LYS A 105 -21.53 27.90 50.89
N GLY A 106 -22.20 26.77 50.62
CA GLY A 106 -22.41 25.57 51.42
C GLY A 106 -21.95 24.30 50.69
N GLY A 107 -21.17 23.48 51.40
CA GLY A 107 -20.92 22.11 50.99
C GLY A 107 -22.18 21.26 51.18
N LEU A 108 -22.38 20.31 50.26
CA LEU A 108 -23.42 19.29 50.35
C LEU A 108 -23.38 18.65 51.74
N LYS A 109 -24.51 18.65 52.46
CA LYS A 109 -24.60 17.96 53.75
C LYS A 109 -25.06 16.52 53.57
N VAL A 110 -24.30 15.57 54.11
CA VAL A 110 -24.57 14.14 54.00
C VAL A 110 -24.87 13.53 55.36
N LEU A 111 -25.75 12.54 55.39
CA LEU A 111 -25.95 11.70 56.58
C LEU A 111 -24.85 10.65 56.63
N ASN A 112 -24.07 10.67 57.71
CA ASN A 112 -23.04 9.67 57.97
C ASN A 112 -23.66 8.34 58.46
N GLU A 113 -22.82 7.33 58.71
CA GLU A 113 -23.25 5.98 59.11
C GLU A 113 -23.91 5.94 60.52
N THR A 114 -23.78 7.00 61.31
CA THR A 114 -24.43 7.16 62.62
C THR A 114 -25.71 8.01 62.55
N GLY A 115 -26.15 8.40 61.36
CA GLY A 115 -27.36 9.20 61.13
C GLY A 115 -27.20 10.69 61.43
N GLN A 116 -25.96 11.18 61.58
CA GLN A 116 -25.66 12.58 61.82
C GLN A 116 -25.40 13.32 60.50
N LEU A 117 -25.90 14.55 60.43
CA LEU A 117 -25.70 15.44 59.28
C LEU A 117 -24.31 16.08 59.37
N VAL A 118 -23.45 15.79 58.39
CA VAL A 118 -22.06 16.29 58.32
C VAL A 118 -21.78 16.88 56.95
N ASP A 119 -20.79 17.77 56.84
CA ASP A 119 -20.38 18.31 55.55
C ASP A 119 -19.67 17.23 54.72
N PHE A 120 -20.00 17.14 53.43
CA PHE A 120 -19.40 16.16 52.52
C PHE A 120 -17.92 16.48 52.26
N ASP A 121 -17.04 15.57 52.70
CA ASP A 121 -15.61 15.64 52.39
C ASP A 121 -15.29 14.84 51.11
N GLU A 122 -15.15 15.57 50.00
CA GLU A 122 -14.75 15.02 48.70
C GLU A 122 -13.41 14.29 48.76
N ARG A 123 -12.44 14.78 49.56
CA ARG A 123 -11.10 14.18 49.64
C ARG A 123 -11.19 12.83 50.31
N LEU A 124 -11.92 12.74 51.41
CA LEU A 124 -12.14 11.48 52.13
C LEU A 124 -12.93 10.47 51.29
N PHE A 125 -13.97 10.93 50.58
CA PHE A 125 -14.73 10.09 49.66
C PHE A 125 -13.85 9.57 48.51
N SER A 126 -13.01 10.43 47.95
CA SER A 126 -12.16 10.12 46.79
C SER A 126 -11.02 9.19 47.08
N GLN A 127 -10.44 9.28 48.28
CA GLN A 127 -9.23 8.55 48.64
C GLN A 127 -9.37 7.03 48.46
N LYS A 128 -10.55 6.47 48.74
CA LYS A 128 -10.80 5.02 48.61
C LYS A 128 -10.73 4.53 47.17
N TYR A 129 -11.18 5.33 46.21
CA TYR A 129 -11.20 4.97 44.79
C TYR A 129 -9.88 5.27 44.11
N LEU A 130 -9.24 6.39 44.46
CA LEU A 130 -7.91 6.75 43.96
C LEU A 130 -6.85 5.72 44.36
N LYS A 131 -6.89 5.23 45.61
CA LYS A 131 -6.00 4.14 46.08
C LYS A 131 -6.18 2.83 45.32
N ARG A 132 -7.33 2.64 44.65
CA ARG A 132 -7.65 1.46 43.83
C ARG A 132 -7.41 1.71 42.33
N GLY A 133 -6.69 2.78 41.98
CA GLY A 133 -6.26 3.06 40.61
C GLY A 133 -7.26 3.86 39.76
N MET A 134 -8.32 4.43 40.34
CA MET A 134 -9.24 5.28 39.59
C MET A 134 -8.54 6.58 39.13
N PRO A 135 -8.62 6.96 37.83
CA PRO A 135 -8.06 8.21 37.35
C PRO A 135 -8.71 9.43 38.03
N ARG A 136 -7.89 10.42 38.43
CA ARG A 136 -8.35 11.64 39.12
C ARG A 136 -9.37 12.44 38.31
N GLY A 137 -9.19 12.54 36.98
CA GLY A 137 -10.13 13.26 36.12
C GLY A 137 -11.52 12.60 36.07
N THR A 138 -11.56 11.27 36.00
CA THR A 138 -12.83 10.50 36.05
C THR A 138 -13.53 10.70 37.39
N MET A 139 -12.75 10.70 38.48
CA MET A 139 -13.21 10.89 39.85
C MET A 139 -13.83 12.28 40.05
N ALA A 140 -13.08 13.33 39.71
CA ALA A 140 -13.52 14.72 39.87
C ALA A 140 -14.78 15.03 39.04
N SER A 141 -14.83 14.56 37.79
CA SER A 141 -16.00 14.77 36.94
C SER A 141 -17.23 13.99 37.42
N ALA A 142 -17.07 12.75 37.92
CA ALA A 142 -18.19 12.00 38.47
C ALA A 142 -18.70 12.61 39.78
N ILE A 143 -17.81 13.11 40.65
CA ILE A 143 -18.20 13.83 41.88
C ILE A 143 -18.93 15.12 41.57
N LYS A 144 -18.44 15.90 40.60
CA LYS A 144 -19.12 17.11 40.15
C LYS A 144 -20.55 16.82 39.72
N ASN A 145 -20.74 15.82 38.85
CA ASN A 145 -22.06 15.45 38.34
C ASN A 145 -23.02 14.96 39.42
N ILE A 146 -22.53 14.20 40.42
CA ILE A 146 -23.40 13.78 41.54
C ILE A 146 -23.67 14.94 42.49
N SER A 147 -22.73 15.86 42.69
CA SER A 147 -22.93 17.01 43.58
C SER A 147 -23.99 17.98 43.06
N GLU A 148 -24.14 18.06 41.73
CA GLU A 148 -25.21 18.82 41.07
C GLU A 148 -26.59 18.15 41.18
N GLN A 149 -26.63 16.84 41.47
CA GLN A 149 -27.87 16.04 41.56
C GLN A 149 -28.23 15.68 43.01
N ALA A 150 -27.30 15.85 43.95
CA ALA A 150 -27.48 15.50 45.34
C ALA A 150 -28.30 16.57 46.07
N TYR A 151 -29.02 16.15 47.11
CA TYR A 151 -29.79 17.02 47.98
C TYR A 151 -29.25 16.96 49.42
N ASP A 152 -29.51 18.00 50.20
CA ASP A 152 -29.07 18.06 51.60
C ASP A 152 -29.74 16.96 52.43
N GLY A 153 -28.94 16.22 53.19
CA GLY A 153 -29.38 15.06 53.96
C GLY A 153 -29.31 13.74 53.20
N ILE A 154 -28.76 13.71 51.99
CA ILE A 154 -28.50 12.44 51.27
C ILE A 154 -27.58 11.54 52.10
N THR A 155 -27.88 10.24 52.14
CA THR A 155 -27.01 9.29 52.85
C THR A 155 -25.73 9.01 52.06
N LEU A 156 -24.64 8.68 52.75
CA LEU A 156 -23.41 8.23 52.09
C LEU A 156 -23.63 6.98 51.20
N LEU A 157 -24.61 6.14 51.51
CA LEU A 157 -24.96 4.97 50.70
C LEU A 157 -25.61 5.38 49.38
N GLU A 158 -26.57 6.30 49.41
CA GLU A 158 -27.21 6.86 48.21
C GLU A 158 -26.21 7.60 47.35
N LEU A 159 -25.34 8.41 47.96
CA LEU A 159 -24.29 9.12 47.24
C LEU A 159 -23.31 8.16 46.54
N ARG A 160 -22.93 7.05 47.19
CA ARG A 160 -22.12 5.99 46.56
C ARG A 160 -22.86 5.30 45.40
N ARG A 161 -24.18 5.10 45.51
CA ARG A 161 -24.99 4.53 44.43
C ARG A 161 -25.07 5.48 43.23
N MET A 162 -25.28 6.76 43.47
CA MET A 162 -25.26 7.79 42.41
C MET A 162 -23.88 7.84 41.74
N PHE A 163 -22.82 7.84 42.54
CA PHE A 163 -21.44 7.80 42.04
C PHE A 163 -21.18 6.57 41.17
N LYS A 164 -21.61 5.38 41.62
CA LYS A 164 -21.50 4.15 40.84
C LYS A 164 -22.27 4.24 39.51
N LYS A 165 -23.51 4.73 39.54
CA LYS A 165 -24.35 4.89 38.34
C LYS A 165 -23.74 5.85 37.32
N GLU A 166 -23.11 6.93 37.79
CA GLU A 166 -22.42 7.89 36.93
C GLU A 166 -21.17 7.28 36.28
N LEU A 167 -20.46 6.43 37.00
CA LEU A 167 -19.35 5.66 36.44
C LEU A 167 -19.83 4.62 35.41
N GLU A 168 -20.91 3.89 35.71
CA GLU A 168 -21.52 2.92 34.78
C GLU A 168 -21.92 3.61 33.47
N LYS A 169 -22.56 4.78 33.53
CA LYS A 169 -22.91 5.59 32.35
C LYS A 169 -21.70 6.00 31.51
N LYS A 170 -20.58 6.37 32.15
CA LYS A 170 -19.33 6.68 31.44
C LYS A 170 -18.74 5.43 30.77
N THR A 171 -18.82 4.28 31.43
CA THR A 171 -18.36 3.01 30.85
C THR A 171 -19.20 2.64 29.62
N GLU A 172 -20.52 2.81 29.68
CA GLU A 172 -21.42 2.59 28.52
C GLU A 172 -21.08 3.52 27.36
N ASN A 173 -20.88 4.81 27.61
CA ASN A 173 -20.48 5.77 26.56
C ASN A 173 -19.13 5.39 25.92
N ILE A 174 -18.15 4.97 26.72
CA ILE A 174 -16.85 4.50 26.20
C ILE A 174 -17.05 3.26 25.35
N HIS A 175 -17.87 2.31 25.79
CA HIS A 175 -18.19 1.09 25.05
C HIS A 175 -18.89 1.42 23.72
N GLU A 176 -19.77 2.42 23.70
CA GLU A 176 -20.42 2.89 22.49
C GLU A 176 -19.44 3.58 21.53
N VAL A 177 -18.50 4.39 22.03
CA VAL A 177 -17.42 4.95 21.22
C VAL A 177 -16.53 3.85 20.64
N PHE A 178 -16.13 2.84 21.43
CA PHE A 178 -15.37 1.69 20.91
C PHE A 178 -16.14 0.93 19.84
N LYS A 179 -17.45 0.71 20.04
CA LYS A 179 -18.32 0.10 19.04
C LYS A 179 -18.39 0.95 17.77
N GLN A 180 -18.45 2.27 17.87
CA GLN A 180 -18.42 3.18 16.72
C GLN A 180 -17.06 3.19 16.00
N ILE A 181 -15.94 3.08 16.74
CA ILE A 181 -14.60 2.91 16.16
C ILE A 181 -14.50 1.57 15.44
N GLU A 182 -14.94 0.46 16.05
CA GLU A 182 -15.00 -0.84 15.38
C GLU A 182 -15.90 -0.80 14.14
N ILE A 183 -17.05 -0.13 14.21
CA ILE A 183 -17.93 0.06 13.06
C ILE A 183 -17.21 0.87 11.98
N ALA A 184 -16.53 1.96 12.31
CA ALA A 184 -15.75 2.78 11.37
C ALA A 184 -14.60 1.99 10.72
N ASP A 185 -13.93 1.13 11.47
CA ASP A 185 -12.90 0.23 10.94
C ASP A 185 -13.50 -0.88 10.06
N ARG A 186 -14.69 -1.40 10.40
CA ARG A 186 -15.48 -2.30 9.52
C ARG A 186 -15.92 -1.64 8.21
N HIS A 187 -15.97 -0.30 8.12
CA HIS A 187 -16.23 0.39 6.86
C HIS A 187 -15.03 0.34 5.88
N LYS A 188 -13.82 -0.03 6.32
CA LYS A 188 -12.72 -0.40 5.42
C LYS A 188 -12.82 -1.89 5.04
N ARG A 189 -13.73 -2.21 4.12
CA ARG A 189 -13.77 -3.57 3.53
C ARG A 189 -12.45 -3.84 2.78
N THR A 190 -11.59 -4.65 3.38
CA THR A 190 -10.36 -5.17 2.78
C THR A 190 -10.63 -6.56 2.20
N PHE A 191 -9.72 -7.08 1.37
CA PHE A 191 -9.82 -8.49 0.93
C PHE A 191 -9.74 -9.45 2.13
N ALA A 192 -8.91 -9.13 3.13
CA ALA A 192 -8.82 -9.91 4.36
C ALA A 192 -10.16 -9.98 5.09
N HIS A 193 -10.86 -8.85 5.25
CA HIS A 193 -12.16 -8.82 5.93
C HIS A 193 -13.23 -9.64 5.18
N LEU A 194 -13.24 -9.56 3.84
CA LEU A 194 -14.17 -10.36 3.04
C LEU A 194 -13.88 -11.85 3.15
N LEU A 195 -12.60 -12.24 3.05
CA LEU A 195 -12.20 -13.63 3.18
C LEU A 195 -12.50 -14.14 4.58
N GLU A 196 -12.29 -13.35 5.64
CA GLU A 196 -12.66 -13.74 7.01
C GLU A 196 -14.15 -14.09 7.12
N LEU A 197 -15.02 -13.39 6.39
CA LEU A 197 -16.47 -13.61 6.42
C LEU A 197 -16.91 -14.82 5.59
N VAL A 198 -16.36 -15.00 4.39
CA VAL A 198 -16.86 -15.96 3.40
C VAL A 198 -15.97 -17.20 3.25
N HIS A 199 -14.66 -17.03 3.44
CA HIS A 199 -13.62 -18.05 3.24
C HIS A 199 -12.51 -17.96 4.31
N PRO A 200 -12.81 -18.11 5.61
CA PRO A 200 -11.81 -18.02 6.67
C PRO A 200 -10.65 -19.01 6.47
N GLU A 201 -10.93 -20.15 5.85
CA GLU A 201 -9.93 -21.15 5.46
C GLU A 201 -8.86 -20.58 4.52
N ALA A 202 -9.19 -19.60 3.66
CA ALA A 202 -8.21 -18.97 2.77
C ALA A 202 -7.16 -18.18 3.55
N LEU A 203 -7.54 -17.57 4.68
CA LEU A 203 -6.61 -16.84 5.56
C LEU A 203 -5.72 -17.81 6.34
N ASP A 204 -6.26 -18.96 6.77
CA ASP A 204 -5.46 -20.02 7.38
C ASP A 204 -4.44 -20.59 6.40
N MET A 205 -4.87 -20.88 5.16
CA MET A 205 -3.99 -21.34 4.08
C MET A 205 -2.92 -20.31 3.73
N HIS A 206 -3.27 -19.01 3.74
CA HIS A 206 -2.32 -17.92 3.60
C HIS A 206 -1.29 -17.93 4.73
N ALA A 207 -1.74 -17.96 5.99
CA ALA A 207 -0.91 -17.93 7.18
C ALA A 207 0.06 -19.12 7.24
N ASN A 208 -0.44 -20.32 6.95
CA ASN A 208 0.33 -21.56 6.99
C ASN A 208 1.24 -21.74 5.77
N GLY A 209 1.00 -21.05 4.66
CA GLY A 209 1.85 -21.07 3.46
C GLY A 209 1.45 -22.10 2.41
N ASP A 210 0.17 -22.52 2.39
CA ASP A 210 -0.37 -23.32 1.28
C ASP A 210 -0.59 -22.45 0.05
N ILE A 211 -1.05 -21.22 0.31
CA ILE A 211 -1.18 -20.15 -0.68
C ILE A 211 -0.57 -18.85 -0.15
N PHE A 212 -0.44 -17.86 -1.02
CA PHE A 212 -0.15 -16.48 -0.66
C PHE A 212 -1.11 -15.58 -1.43
N ILE A 213 -1.73 -14.63 -0.75
CA ILE A 213 -2.75 -13.75 -1.32
C ILE A 213 -2.14 -12.36 -1.34
N LYS A 214 -1.98 -11.77 -2.53
CA LYS A 214 -1.44 -10.41 -2.64
C LYS A 214 -2.47 -9.38 -2.16
N ASN A 215 -2.00 -8.20 -1.77
CA ASN A 215 -2.85 -7.03 -1.47
C ASN A 215 -3.98 -7.26 -0.42
N LEU A 216 -3.84 -8.22 0.51
CA LEU A 216 -4.90 -8.57 1.48
C LEU A 216 -5.52 -7.36 2.22
N ARG A 217 -4.72 -6.33 2.50
CA ARG A 217 -5.14 -5.15 3.28
C ARG A 217 -5.84 -4.08 2.44
N GLU A 218 -5.57 -3.97 1.14
CA GLU A 218 -6.09 -2.88 0.32
C GLU A 218 -6.06 -3.24 -1.16
N PRO A 219 -7.18 -3.11 -1.90
CA PRO A 219 -7.20 -3.33 -3.34
C PRO A 219 -6.31 -2.33 -4.08
N LYS A 220 -5.38 -2.84 -4.89
CA LYS A 220 -4.41 -2.07 -5.69
C LYS A 220 -4.17 -2.76 -7.01
N LEU A 221 -3.83 -2.00 -8.04
CA LEU A 221 -3.31 -2.59 -9.27
C LEU A 221 -1.83 -2.98 -9.04
N LEU A 222 -1.48 -4.21 -9.39
CA LEU A 222 -0.12 -4.74 -9.26
C LEU A 222 0.79 -4.33 -10.43
N ASN A 223 0.19 -3.92 -11.56
CA ASN A 223 0.83 -3.46 -12.78
C ASN A 223 -0.22 -2.77 -13.67
N PHE A 224 0.21 -2.03 -14.70
CA PHE A 224 -0.73 -1.38 -15.62
C PHE A 224 -0.16 -1.19 -17.04
N VAL A 225 -1.01 -1.33 -18.06
CA VAL A 225 -0.69 -1.04 -19.46
C VAL A 225 -1.45 0.21 -19.93
N HIS A 226 -0.71 1.24 -20.34
CA HIS A 226 -1.27 2.49 -20.83
C HIS A 226 -1.71 2.41 -22.30
N ASP A 227 -2.74 3.18 -22.65
CA ASP A 227 -3.22 3.33 -24.03
C ASP A 227 -2.72 4.65 -24.63
N ILE A 228 -1.57 4.61 -25.33
CA ILE A 228 -0.96 5.79 -25.97
C ILE A 228 -1.91 6.39 -27.00
N ARG A 229 -2.55 5.54 -27.83
CA ARG A 229 -3.49 5.99 -28.86
C ARG A 229 -4.70 6.68 -28.22
N GLY A 230 -5.26 6.09 -27.17
CA GLY A 230 -6.34 6.67 -26.38
C GLY A 230 -5.95 8.03 -25.78
N LEU A 231 -4.73 8.17 -25.27
CA LEU A 231 -4.22 9.46 -24.78
C LEU A 231 -4.12 10.51 -25.89
N ILE A 232 -3.67 10.15 -27.10
CA ILE A 232 -3.64 11.07 -28.26
C ILE A 232 -5.06 11.55 -28.61
N ILE A 233 -6.04 10.65 -28.58
CA ILE A 233 -7.44 10.95 -28.96
C ILE A 233 -8.15 11.76 -27.87
N HIS A 234 -8.08 11.29 -26.63
CA HIS A 234 -8.94 11.78 -25.56
C HIS A 234 -8.26 12.82 -24.68
N GLY A 235 -6.94 12.83 -24.63
CA GLY A 235 -6.16 13.68 -23.75
C GLY A 235 -6.11 13.21 -22.30
N VAL A 236 -5.23 13.84 -21.54
CA VAL A 236 -5.34 13.97 -20.08
C VAL A 236 -5.85 15.38 -19.77
N SER A 237 -6.74 15.53 -18.79
CA SER A 237 -7.33 16.82 -18.41
C SER A 237 -8.14 17.53 -19.50
N GLY A 238 -8.56 16.82 -20.55
CA GLY A 238 -9.34 17.39 -21.65
C GLY A 238 -8.52 18.26 -22.63
N ILE A 239 -7.23 17.99 -22.81
CA ILE A 239 -6.35 18.68 -23.77
C ILE A 239 -5.81 17.68 -24.79
N GLN A 240 -5.92 17.97 -26.09
CA GLN A 240 -5.43 17.07 -27.14
C GLN A 240 -3.92 17.21 -27.29
N ALA A 241 -3.22 16.08 -27.43
CA ALA A 241 -1.82 16.13 -27.82
C ALA A 241 -1.70 16.47 -29.31
N LYS A 242 -1.04 17.58 -29.67
CA LYS A 242 -0.87 18.00 -31.07
C LYS A 242 0.49 17.62 -31.65
N ASN A 243 1.47 17.39 -30.78
CA ASN A 243 2.84 17.05 -31.15
C ASN A 243 3.40 16.01 -30.17
N ILE A 244 4.60 15.50 -30.47
CA ILE A 244 5.25 14.47 -29.63
C ILE A 244 5.52 14.95 -28.20
N LYS A 245 5.87 16.21 -27.99
CA LYS A 245 6.14 16.74 -26.64
C LYS A 245 4.88 16.74 -25.78
N ASP A 246 3.75 17.13 -26.36
CA ASP A 246 2.46 17.13 -25.69
C ASP A 246 2.06 15.71 -25.26
N ILE A 247 2.15 14.72 -26.15
CA ILE A 247 1.76 13.34 -25.81
C ILE A 247 2.67 12.75 -24.75
N LEU A 248 3.99 13.00 -24.79
CA LEU A 248 4.91 12.50 -23.77
C LEU A 248 4.62 13.12 -22.40
N HIS A 249 4.29 14.41 -22.33
CA HIS A 249 3.82 15.02 -21.08
C HIS A 249 2.51 14.41 -20.59
N GLN A 250 1.57 14.12 -21.49
CA GLN A 250 0.31 13.46 -21.13
C GLN A 250 0.53 12.01 -20.66
N MET A 251 1.50 11.29 -21.23
CA MET A 251 1.89 9.97 -20.76
C MET A 251 2.43 10.03 -19.33
N ILE A 252 3.25 11.03 -18.98
CA ILE A 252 3.68 11.26 -17.59
C ILE A 252 2.48 11.57 -16.68
N ALA A 253 1.58 12.46 -17.09
CA ALA A 253 0.39 12.78 -16.30
C ALA A 253 -0.53 11.56 -16.09
N ALA A 254 -0.60 10.66 -17.08
CA ALA A 254 -1.33 9.41 -16.96
C ALA A 254 -0.63 8.41 -16.02
N VAL A 255 0.70 8.38 -16.01
CA VAL A 255 1.49 7.62 -15.03
C VAL A 255 1.23 8.12 -13.62
N ASP A 256 1.26 9.43 -13.40
CA ASP A 256 0.97 10.03 -12.09
C ASP A 256 -0.46 9.67 -11.63
N PHE A 257 -1.44 9.77 -12.53
CA PHE A 257 -2.83 9.39 -12.26
C PHE A 257 -2.99 7.93 -11.82
N VAL A 258 -2.25 7.00 -12.43
CA VAL A 258 -2.33 5.57 -12.08
C VAL A 258 -1.47 5.24 -10.86
N SER A 259 -0.42 6.02 -10.58
CA SER A 259 0.50 5.79 -9.47
C SER A 259 -0.18 5.84 -8.11
N ASP A 260 -1.21 6.68 -7.95
CA ASP A 260 -2.05 6.76 -6.74
C ASP A 260 -2.88 5.49 -6.48
N LEU A 261 -3.15 4.70 -7.54
CA LEU A 261 -3.91 3.44 -7.50
C LEU A 261 -2.98 2.21 -7.42
N SER A 262 -1.67 2.49 -7.42
CA SER A 262 -0.52 1.59 -7.54
C SER A 262 -0.31 1.08 -8.97
N PRO A 263 0.92 1.19 -9.51
CA PRO A 263 1.70 -0.03 -9.66
C PRO A 263 3.24 0.14 -9.54
N PRO A 264 3.97 -0.90 -9.12
CA PRO A 264 5.43 -0.99 -9.24
C PRO A 264 5.92 -1.14 -10.69
N ALA A 265 5.05 -1.49 -11.64
CA ALA A 265 5.40 -1.71 -13.05
C ALA A 265 4.34 -1.15 -14.01
N GLN A 266 4.75 -0.31 -14.96
CA GLN A 266 3.88 0.35 -15.94
C GLN A 266 4.41 0.13 -17.36
N THR A 267 3.52 -0.06 -18.33
CA THR A 267 3.89 -0.37 -19.70
C THR A 267 3.31 0.62 -20.69
N PHE A 268 4.14 1.07 -21.62
CA PHE A 268 3.71 1.76 -22.83
C PHE A 268 3.85 0.81 -24.00
N ASP A 269 2.74 0.17 -24.37
CA ASP A 269 2.74 -0.83 -25.44
C ASP A 269 2.76 -0.18 -26.83
N THR A 270 3.42 -0.83 -27.80
CA THR A 270 3.52 -0.38 -29.20
C THR A 270 3.95 1.10 -29.32
N PHE A 271 4.96 1.46 -28.52
CA PHE A 271 5.43 2.82 -28.30
C PHE A 271 5.89 3.51 -29.60
N ASN A 272 6.72 2.82 -30.39
CA ASN A 272 7.30 3.37 -31.61
C ASN A 272 6.24 3.65 -32.69
N TYR A 273 5.29 2.74 -32.90
CA TYR A 273 4.25 2.90 -33.90
C TYR A 273 3.22 3.95 -33.52
N PHE A 274 2.74 3.98 -32.28
CA PHE A 274 1.75 4.99 -31.87
C PHE A 274 2.31 6.42 -31.88
N LEU A 275 3.62 6.60 -31.68
CA LEU A 275 4.27 7.91 -31.77
C LEU A 275 4.69 8.30 -33.20
N ALA A 276 4.90 7.34 -34.10
CA ALA A 276 5.41 7.59 -35.46
C ALA A 276 4.66 8.70 -36.24
N PRO A 277 3.32 8.81 -36.18
CA PRO A 277 2.59 9.91 -36.82
C PRO A 277 3.02 11.31 -36.40
N LEU A 278 3.50 11.47 -35.16
CA LEU A 278 3.89 12.76 -34.58
C LEU A 278 5.38 13.10 -34.83
N VAL A 279 6.13 12.21 -35.48
CA VAL A 279 7.60 12.29 -35.63
C VAL A 279 8.05 12.33 -37.09
N LYS A 280 7.15 12.10 -38.06
CA LYS A 280 7.46 11.95 -39.50
C LYS A 280 8.42 13.01 -40.06
N ASN A 281 8.28 14.27 -39.64
CA ASN A 281 9.06 15.41 -40.17
C ASN A 281 10.14 15.91 -39.19
N MET A 282 10.47 15.15 -38.15
CA MET A 282 11.40 15.56 -37.09
C MET A 282 12.83 15.08 -37.38
N SER A 283 13.85 15.85 -37.00
CA SER A 283 15.25 15.41 -37.09
C SER A 283 15.59 14.32 -36.05
N ASP A 284 16.62 13.51 -36.29
CA ASP A 284 17.06 12.48 -35.31
C ASP A 284 17.51 13.14 -33.99
N LEU A 285 18.17 14.30 -34.07
CA LEU A 285 18.67 15.04 -32.92
C LEU A 285 17.53 15.57 -32.04
N ASP A 286 16.50 16.16 -32.66
CA ASP A 286 15.34 16.68 -31.93
C ASP A 286 14.57 15.54 -31.26
N LEU A 287 14.36 14.44 -31.99
CA LEU A 287 13.71 13.25 -31.45
C LEU A 287 14.50 12.67 -30.27
N GLN A 288 15.83 12.58 -30.39
CA GLN A 288 16.70 12.11 -29.32
C GLN A 288 16.63 13.01 -28.08
N ASN A 289 16.61 14.33 -28.26
CA ASN A 289 16.51 15.28 -27.15
C ASN A 289 15.16 15.15 -26.41
N ILE A 290 14.06 15.09 -27.15
CA ILE A 290 12.70 14.97 -26.59
C ILE A 290 12.52 13.64 -25.86
N LEU A 291 12.95 12.52 -26.45
CA LEU A 291 12.84 11.21 -25.81
C LEU A 291 13.76 11.09 -24.59
N ARG A 292 14.94 11.73 -24.61
CA ARG A 292 15.83 11.81 -23.43
C ARG A 292 15.14 12.54 -22.28
N GLU A 293 14.51 13.68 -22.54
CA GLU A 293 13.75 14.41 -21.51
C GLU A 293 12.64 13.54 -20.90
N PHE A 294 11.90 12.81 -21.75
CA PHE A 294 10.87 11.88 -21.29
C PHE A 294 11.42 10.73 -20.44
N PHE A 295 12.53 10.11 -20.84
CA PHE A 295 13.15 9.03 -20.06
C PHE A 295 13.74 9.54 -18.74
N GLU A 296 14.31 10.75 -18.70
CA GLU A 296 14.74 11.36 -17.43
C GLU A 296 13.55 11.72 -16.53
N ALA A 297 12.38 12.05 -17.08
CA ALA A 297 11.16 12.22 -16.30
C ALA A 297 10.70 10.88 -15.70
N LEU A 298 10.60 9.82 -16.51
CA LEU A 298 10.25 8.48 -16.02
C LEU A 298 11.23 7.95 -14.98
N ARG A 299 12.53 8.22 -15.14
CA ARG A 299 13.57 7.81 -14.19
C ARG A 299 13.34 8.32 -12.78
N LYS A 300 12.70 9.49 -12.63
CA LYS A 300 12.42 10.11 -11.32
C LYS A 300 11.23 9.48 -10.60
N ILE A 301 10.40 8.73 -11.32
CA ILE A 301 9.20 8.10 -10.78
C ILE A 301 9.57 6.74 -10.20
N ASN A 302 9.09 6.44 -8.99
CA ASN A 302 9.34 5.17 -8.30
C ASN A 302 8.47 4.03 -8.84
N SER A 303 8.66 3.71 -10.13
CA SER A 303 8.02 2.60 -10.85
C SER A 303 9.02 2.04 -11.85
N GLU A 304 8.92 0.74 -12.14
CA GLU A 304 9.51 0.17 -13.34
C GLU A 304 8.64 0.52 -14.56
N PHE A 305 9.27 0.83 -15.68
CA PHE A 305 8.63 1.17 -16.94
C PHE A 305 9.06 0.22 -18.04
N TYR A 306 8.10 -0.32 -18.77
CA TYR A 306 8.31 -1.21 -19.89
C TYR A 306 7.96 -0.45 -21.17
N ILE A 307 8.98 -0.17 -22.00
CA ILE A 307 8.81 0.50 -23.29
C ILE A 307 8.80 -0.57 -24.37
N CYS A 308 7.63 -0.84 -24.94
CA CYS A 308 7.48 -1.85 -25.98
C CYS A 308 7.73 -1.28 -27.37
N ILE A 309 8.65 -1.91 -28.08
CA ILE A 309 9.08 -1.57 -29.42
C ILE A 309 8.74 -2.74 -30.33
N ASP A 310 7.87 -2.51 -31.30
CA ASP A 310 7.53 -3.48 -32.33
C ASP A 310 8.52 -3.37 -33.50
N LEU A 311 9.15 -4.47 -33.89
CA LEU A 311 10.14 -4.49 -34.97
C LEU A 311 9.54 -4.38 -36.37
N SER A 312 8.24 -4.63 -36.49
CA SER A 312 7.45 -4.53 -37.72
C SER A 312 6.03 -4.07 -37.37
N ALA A 313 5.27 -3.60 -38.36
CA ALA A 313 3.93 -3.09 -38.13
C ALA A 313 3.06 -4.18 -37.53
N PRO A 314 2.49 -3.98 -36.32
CA PRO A 314 1.70 -5.03 -35.73
C PRO A 314 0.42 -5.26 -36.53
N LYS A 315 0.13 -6.52 -36.89
CA LYS A 315 -1.08 -6.89 -37.66
C LYS A 315 -2.38 -6.31 -37.11
N TYR A 316 -2.48 -6.13 -35.79
CA TYR A 316 -3.68 -5.59 -35.15
C TYR A 316 -3.85 -4.08 -35.30
N ILE A 317 -2.81 -3.34 -35.73
CA ILE A 317 -2.87 -1.89 -35.98
C ILE A 317 -2.52 -1.46 -37.40
N GLU A 318 -1.96 -2.35 -38.24
CA GLU A 318 -1.40 -1.97 -39.54
C GLU A 318 -2.41 -1.23 -40.44
N ASP A 319 -3.67 -1.66 -40.41
CA ASP A 319 -4.78 -1.05 -41.16
C ASP A 319 -5.59 -0.03 -40.37
N LEU A 320 -5.24 0.23 -39.10
CA LEU A 320 -5.97 1.22 -38.31
C LEU A 320 -5.71 2.63 -38.86
N PRO A 321 -6.76 3.44 -39.05
CA PRO A 321 -6.60 4.80 -39.51
C PRO A 321 -5.90 5.65 -38.43
N ILE A 322 -4.95 6.47 -38.88
CA ILE A 322 -4.23 7.44 -38.04
C ILE A 322 -5.05 8.72 -37.85
N GLY A 323 -5.92 9.04 -38.82
CA GLY A 323 -6.70 10.26 -38.86
C GLY A 323 -7.77 10.35 -37.76
N PHE A 324 -7.46 11.11 -36.71
CA PHE A 324 -8.44 11.80 -35.86
C PHE A 324 -8.44 13.31 -36.09
N TRP A 325 -7.40 13.84 -36.75
CA TRP A 325 -7.34 15.22 -37.22
C TRP A 325 -8.25 15.35 -38.45
N ALA A 326 -9.14 16.33 -38.41
CA ALA A 326 -10.20 16.51 -39.39
C ALA A 326 -9.72 16.34 -40.86
N GLU A 327 -10.55 15.63 -41.61
CA GLU A 327 -10.61 15.50 -43.07
C GLU A 327 -9.61 14.56 -43.79
N LYS A 328 -10.19 13.51 -44.37
CA LYS A 328 -9.80 12.84 -45.64
C LYS A 328 -8.46 12.11 -45.78
N ASN A 329 -7.62 11.98 -44.76
CA ASN A 329 -6.43 11.13 -44.90
C ASN A 329 -6.71 9.66 -44.57
N LYS A 330 -6.56 8.80 -45.58
CA LYS A 330 -6.63 7.33 -45.51
C LYS A 330 -5.36 6.68 -44.94
N ASP A 331 -4.46 7.47 -44.35
CA ASP A 331 -3.17 6.95 -43.85
C ASP A 331 -3.38 5.97 -42.68
N THR A 332 -2.70 4.83 -42.78
CA THR A 332 -2.68 3.76 -41.78
C THR A 332 -1.29 3.58 -41.20
N TYR A 333 -1.17 2.85 -40.09
CA TYR A 333 0.13 2.63 -39.43
C TYR A 333 1.12 1.84 -40.30
N LEU A 334 0.65 1.06 -41.29
CA LEU A 334 1.51 0.37 -42.25
C LEU A 334 2.47 1.32 -42.98
N GLY A 335 2.05 2.55 -43.28
CA GLY A 335 2.88 3.55 -43.97
C GLY A 335 3.96 4.23 -43.13
N TYR A 336 4.16 3.79 -41.87
CA TYR A 336 5.02 4.46 -40.90
C TYR A 336 6.19 3.59 -40.40
N ASP A 337 6.46 2.44 -41.01
CA ASP A 337 7.53 1.53 -40.55
C ASP A 337 8.89 2.24 -40.45
N ASP A 338 9.32 2.96 -41.50
CA ASP A 338 10.60 3.71 -41.48
C ASP A 338 10.72 4.69 -40.29
N VAL A 339 9.62 5.40 -39.97
CA VAL A 339 9.57 6.35 -38.87
C VAL A 339 9.56 5.62 -37.52
N ALA A 340 8.84 4.51 -37.41
CA ALA A 340 8.82 3.66 -36.23
C ALA A 340 10.20 3.02 -35.97
N GLN A 341 10.92 2.60 -37.02
CA GLN A 341 12.29 2.10 -36.91
C GLN A 341 13.26 3.18 -36.44
N LYS A 342 13.11 4.41 -36.95
CA LYS A 342 13.86 5.57 -36.45
C LYS A 342 13.65 5.79 -34.94
N ILE A 343 12.40 5.76 -34.47
CA ILE A 343 12.10 5.85 -33.02
C ILE A 343 12.76 4.69 -32.26
N SER A 344 12.65 3.47 -32.77
CA SER A 344 13.23 2.26 -32.18
C SER A 344 14.74 2.38 -31.98
N LYS A 345 15.45 2.85 -33.02
CA LYS A 345 16.90 3.10 -32.97
C LYS A 345 17.26 4.11 -31.88
N VAL A 346 16.57 5.25 -31.84
CA VAL A 346 16.83 6.30 -30.84
C VAL A 346 16.56 5.80 -29.42
N VAL A 347 15.48 5.06 -29.20
CA VAL A 347 15.15 4.46 -27.88
C VAL A 347 16.22 3.48 -27.43
N LEU A 348 16.67 2.57 -28.31
CA LEU A 348 17.72 1.61 -28.01
C LEU A 348 19.05 2.29 -27.71
N ASP A 349 19.42 3.31 -28.49
CA ASP A 349 20.64 4.10 -28.28
C ASP A 349 20.61 4.81 -26.91
N LEU A 350 19.47 5.42 -26.54
CA LEU A 350 19.30 6.07 -25.26
C LEU A 350 19.37 5.08 -24.08
N ALA A 351 18.72 3.93 -24.20
CA ALA A 351 18.73 2.89 -23.17
C ALA A 351 20.14 2.32 -22.94
N ASN A 352 20.92 2.12 -24.01
CA ASN A 352 22.31 1.67 -23.91
C ASN A 352 23.24 2.73 -23.30
N LYS A 353 23.10 4.01 -23.69
CA LYS A 353 24.01 5.08 -23.26
C LYS A 353 23.83 5.48 -21.79
N ASN A 354 22.59 5.51 -21.30
CA ASN A 354 22.27 6.13 -20.01
C ASN A 354 21.98 5.13 -18.88
N ASN A 355 21.88 3.84 -19.18
CA ASN A 355 21.63 2.75 -18.22
C ASN A 355 20.49 3.06 -17.22
N TYR A 356 19.30 3.32 -17.75
CA TYR A 356 18.10 3.59 -16.97
C TYR A 356 17.69 2.35 -16.14
N ASN A 357 17.93 2.37 -14.83
CA ASN A 357 17.71 1.19 -13.96
C ASN A 357 16.26 0.72 -13.89
N ASN A 358 15.31 1.66 -13.96
CA ASN A 358 13.87 1.42 -13.86
C ASN A 358 13.18 1.38 -15.24
N ILE A 359 13.89 1.56 -16.36
CA ILE A 359 13.30 1.44 -17.70
C ILE A 359 13.79 0.13 -18.33
N ARG A 360 12.84 -0.70 -18.74
CA ARG A 360 13.05 -1.97 -19.43
C ARG A 360 12.60 -1.83 -20.88
N ILE A 361 13.44 -2.25 -21.80
CA ILE A 361 13.07 -2.35 -23.20
C ILE A 361 12.42 -3.70 -23.45
N VAL A 362 11.35 -3.68 -24.23
CA VAL A 362 10.57 -4.86 -24.61
C VAL A 362 10.50 -4.90 -26.13
N LEU A 363 11.19 -5.84 -26.76
CA LEU A 363 11.18 -6.01 -28.21
C LEU A 363 10.17 -7.06 -28.63
N LYS A 364 9.22 -6.67 -29.48
CA LYS A 364 8.22 -7.57 -30.07
C LYS A 364 8.54 -7.83 -31.54
N PHE A 365 8.45 -9.07 -31.97
CA PHE A 365 8.61 -9.45 -33.38
C PHE A 365 7.49 -10.40 -33.84
N GLN A 366 7.06 -10.29 -35.09
CA GLN A 366 5.91 -11.04 -35.64
C GLN A 366 6.27 -12.06 -36.73
N ASN A 367 7.46 -11.95 -37.31
CA ASN A 367 7.95 -12.81 -38.40
C ASN A 367 9.31 -13.42 -38.03
N ASP A 368 10.07 -13.94 -38.99
CA ASP A 368 11.44 -14.43 -38.76
C ASP A 368 12.46 -13.27 -38.63
N GLU A 369 12.17 -12.32 -37.75
CA GLU A 369 13.02 -11.15 -37.48
C GLU A 369 14.05 -11.43 -36.38
N LEU A 370 14.13 -12.67 -35.88
CA LEU A 370 15.04 -13.02 -34.79
C LEU A 370 16.51 -12.83 -35.19
N GLU A 371 16.85 -12.99 -36.46
CA GLU A 371 18.20 -12.67 -36.96
C GLU A 371 18.51 -11.18 -36.83
N ARG A 372 17.54 -10.31 -37.12
CA ARG A 372 17.69 -8.87 -36.94
C ARG A 372 18.00 -8.56 -35.47
N ILE A 373 17.28 -9.19 -34.54
CA ILE A 373 17.49 -9.03 -33.09
C ILE A 373 18.92 -9.40 -32.69
N THR A 374 19.50 -10.48 -33.23
CA THR A 374 20.87 -10.89 -32.90
C THR A 374 21.94 -9.86 -33.31
N LYS A 375 21.64 -9.00 -34.29
CA LYS A 375 22.53 -7.95 -34.78
C LYS A 375 22.35 -6.62 -34.04
N LEU A 376 21.30 -6.47 -33.22
CA LEU A 376 21.03 -5.25 -32.48
C LEU A 376 21.92 -5.15 -31.23
N ASN A 377 22.37 -3.93 -30.94
CA ASN A 377 22.97 -3.65 -29.64
C ASN A 377 21.86 -3.51 -28.59
N LEU A 378 21.53 -4.62 -27.93
CA LEU A 378 20.46 -4.65 -26.93
C LEU A 378 20.96 -4.27 -25.53
N PRO A 379 20.23 -3.39 -24.81
CA PRO A 379 20.45 -3.13 -23.39
C PRO A 379 20.37 -4.41 -22.56
N ASN A 380 21.05 -4.42 -21.41
CA ASN A 380 20.87 -5.50 -20.43
C ASN A 380 19.42 -5.54 -19.95
N LYS A 381 18.90 -6.73 -19.61
CA LYS A 381 17.52 -6.92 -19.16
C LYS A 381 16.46 -6.52 -20.19
N THR A 382 16.80 -6.52 -21.48
CA THR A 382 15.83 -6.42 -22.57
C THR A 382 14.95 -7.66 -22.58
N HIS A 383 13.64 -7.47 -22.70
CA HIS A 383 12.70 -8.56 -22.95
C HIS A 383 12.54 -8.76 -24.45
N ILE A 384 12.47 -10.01 -24.89
CA ILE A 384 12.19 -10.38 -26.28
C ILE A 384 10.89 -11.18 -26.28
N LEU A 385 9.94 -10.74 -27.10
CA LEU A 385 8.65 -11.39 -27.29
C LEU A 385 8.47 -11.87 -28.71
N ASN A 386 8.20 -13.15 -28.80
CA ASN A 386 7.84 -13.84 -30.03
C ASN A 386 6.34 -13.76 -30.24
N MET A 387 5.88 -12.77 -31.01
CA MET A 387 4.47 -12.66 -31.39
C MET A 387 4.11 -13.58 -32.56
N SER A 388 5.09 -14.25 -33.17
CA SER A 388 4.87 -15.23 -34.24
C SER A 388 4.28 -16.55 -33.73
N ALA A 389 4.34 -16.82 -32.43
CA ALA A 389 3.73 -18.01 -31.85
C ALA A 389 2.19 -17.90 -31.85
N ASP A 390 1.50 -18.90 -32.41
CA ASP A 390 0.03 -18.87 -32.59
C ASP A 390 -0.77 -18.60 -31.30
N TRP A 391 -0.25 -19.04 -30.16
CA TRP A 391 -0.88 -18.85 -28.85
C TRP A 391 -0.63 -17.47 -28.24
N GLN A 392 0.27 -16.66 -28.81
CA GLN A 392 0.45 -15.26 -28.45
C GLN A 392 -0.63 -14.34 -29.03
N ARG A 393 -1.42 -14.86 -29.98
CA ARG A 393 -2.59 -14.17 -30.58
C ARG A 393 -2.17 -12.86 -31.28
N PRO A 394 -3.05 -12.05 -31.89
CA PRO A 394 -2.58 -10.89 -32.67
C PRO A 394 -1.96 -9.79 -31.80
N ASN A 395 -2.21 -9.76 -30.49
CA ASN A 395 -1.44 -8.97 -29.52
C ASN A 395 -1.40 -9.62 -28.13
N ALA A 396 -0.31 -9.37 -27.41
CA ALA A 396 -0.14 -9.61 -25.99
C ALA A 396 0.70 -8.47 -25.38
N SER A 397 0.18 -7.82 -24.34
CA SER A 397 0.87 -6.75 -23.60
C SER A 397 1.44 -7.32 -22.31
N TYR A 398 2.63 -6.87 -21.93
CA TYR A 398 3.32 -7.35 -20.72
C TYR A 398 3.61 -6.18 -19.79
N ALA A 399 3.32 -6.34 -18.51
CA ALA A 399 3.61 -5.34 -17.47
C ALA A 399 4.12 -6.04 -16.22
N GLY A 400 5.42 -5.87 -15.92
CA GLY A 400 6.05 -6.67 -14.88
C GLY A 400 6.09 -8.15 -15.26
N ASP A 401 5.53 -8.99 -14.39
CA ASP A 401 5.37 -10.43 -14.58
C ASP A 401 3.99 -10.82 -15.14
N ALA A 402 3.12 -9.85 -15.43
CA ALA A 402 1.79 -10.08 -15.99
C ALA A 402 1.78 -10.02 -17.51
N ARG A 403 0.88 -10.81 -18.10
CA ARG A 403 0.57 -10.85 -19.53
C ARG A 403 -0.93 -10.67 -19.75
N PHE A 404 -1.27 -9.75 -20.65
CA PHE A 404 -2.62 -9.47 -21.10
C PHE A 404 -2.74 -9.81 -22.59
N ASP A 405 -3.41 -10.91 -22.90
CA ASP A 405 -3.70 -11.31 -24.29
C ASP A 405 -4.99 -10.74 -24.86
N SER A 406 -5.06 -10.80 -26.18
CA SER A 406 -6.19 -10.33 -26.98
C SER A 406 -7.36 -11.31 -27.06
N GLU A 407 -7.31 -12.48 -26.41
CA GLU A 407 -8.43 -13.45 -26.43
C GLU A 407 -9.64 -12.94 -25.63
N TRP A 408 -9.41 -12.09 -24.63
CA TRP A 408 -10.48 -11.53 -23.80
C TRP A 408 -11.45 -10.63 -24.57
N LYS A 409 -10.94 -9.55 -25.18
CA LYS A 409 -11.73 -8.54 -25.91
C LYS A 409 -10.97 -7.93 -27.09
N GLY A 410 -10.22 -8.76 -27.81
CA GLY A 410 -9.30 -8.28 -28.84
C GLY A 410 -8.15 -7.46 -28.23
N TRP A 411 -7.42 -6.71 -29.06
CA TRP A 411 -6.28 -5.91 -28.61
C TRP A 411 -6.68 -4.78 -27.64
N LEU A 412 -7.93 -4.30 -27.67
CA LEU A 412 -8.42 -3.34 -26.69
C LEU A 412 -8.48 -3.91 -25.27
N GLY A 413 -8.56 -5.23 -25.13
CA GLY A 413 -8.48 -5.93 -23.85
C GLY A 413 -7.06 -6.10 -23.31
N THR A 414 -6.04 -5.56 -23.98
CA THR A 414 -4.64 -5.60 -23.53
C THR A 414 -4.10 -4.26 -23.04
N ILE A 415 -4.88 -3.19 -23.19
CA ILE A 415 -4.54 -1.81 -22.79
C ILE A 415 -5.58 -1.28 -21.80
N ARG A 416 -5.22 -0.26 -21.01
CA ARG A 416 -6.08 0.30 -19.94
C ARG A 416 -6.44 -0.73 -18.86
N VAL A 417 -5.61 -1.76 -18.72
CA VAL A 417 -5.82 -2.89 -17.82
C VAL A 417 -4.57 -3.15 -16.98
N GLY A 418 -4.78 -3.81 -15.85
CA GLY A 418 -3.76 -4.24 -14.92
C GLY A 418 -4.15 -5.54 -14.22
N GLU A 419 -3.29 -6.04 -13.35
CA GLU A 419 -3.59 -7.16 -12.46
C GLU A 419 -4.15 -6.62 -11.13
N ILE A 420 -5.37 -6.99 -10.78
CA ILE A 420 -6.05 -6.53 -9.56
C ILE A 420 -5.68 -7.40 -8.35
N GLN A 421 -5.62 -8.71 -8.55
CA GLN A 421 -5.40 -9.66 -7.47
C GLN A 421 -4.68 -10.90 -7.97
N ASN A 422 -3.92 -11.51 -7.08
CA ASN A 422 -3.12 -12.69 -7.32
C ASN A 422 -3.10 -13.62 -6.09
N ILE A 423 -3.42 -14.88 -6.31
CA ILE A 423 -3.20 -15.95 -5.34
C ILE A 423 -2.08 -16.85 -5.86
N VAL A 424 -0.98 -16.93 -5.11
CA VAL A 424 0.17 -17.79 -5.41
C VAL A 424 0.04 -19.14 -4.70
N ILE A 425 0.16 -20.23 -5.44
CA ILE A 425 0.10 -21.61 -4.94
C ILE A 425 1.50 -22.17 -4.69
N ASN A 426 1.70 -22.80 -3.53
CA ASN A 426 2.92 -23.52 -3.16
C ASN A 426 2.93 -24.97 -3.74
N LEU A 427 3.38 -25.13 -5.00
CA LEU A 427 3.43 -26.45 -5.64
C LEU A 427 4.33 -27.47 -4.91
N PRO A 428 5.53 -27.11 -4.42
CA PRO A 428 6.38 -28.05 -3.67
C PRO A 428 5.67 -28.69 -2.48
N ARG A 429 4.88 -27.92 -1.72
CA ARG A 429 4.11 -28.45 -0.59
C ARG A 429 3.07 -29.46 -1.04
N LEU A 430 2.32 -29.17 -2.10
CA LEU A 430 1.34 -30.11 -2.66
C LEU A 430 2.02 -31.40 -3.13
N ALA A 431 3.13 -31.29 -3.85
CA ALA A 431 3.88 -32.45 -4.34
C ALA A 431 4.38 -33.34 -3.19
N LYS A 432 4.92 -32.73 -2.12
CA LYS A 432 5.38 -33.46 -0.94
C LYS A 432 4.25 -34.15 -0.19
N ALA A 433 3.08 -33.52 -0.09
CA ALA A 433 1.90 -34.07 0.58
C ALA A 433 1.21 -35.18 -0.24
N SER A 434 1.58 -35.35 -1.51
CA SER A 434 0.94 -36.28 -2.43
C SER A 434 1.60 -37.66 -2.41
N ALA A 435 0.78 -38.71 -2.40
CA ALA A 435 1.28 -40.09 -2.47
C ALA A 435 1.67 -40.50 -3.90
N THR A 436 0.90 -40.05 -4.89
CA THR A 436 1.05 -40.41 -6.31
C THR A 436 0.90 -39.17 -7.19
N SER A 437 1.30 -39.27 -8.46
CA SER A 437 1.07 -38.21 -9.45
C SER A 437 -0.42 -37.93 -9.71
N LYS A 438 -1.30 -38.93 -9.52
CA LYS A 438 -2.76 -38.77 -9.59
C LYS A 438 -3.29 -37.96 -8.41
N ASP A 439 -2.82 -38.26 -7.20
CA ASP A 439 -3.15 -37.51 -5.97
C ASP A 439 -2.71 -36.05 -6.07
N LEU A 440 -1.49 -35.80 -6.58
CA LEU A 440 -1.04 -34.43 -6.85
C LEU A 440 -1.97 -33.68 -7.80
N GLY A 441 -2.36 -34.32 -8.90
CA GLY A 441 -3.28 -33.73 -9.87
C GLY A 441 -4.62 -33.34 -9.24
N MET A 442 -5.21 -34.23 -8.45
CA MET A 442 -6.48 -33.95 -7.75
C MET A 442 -6.35 -32.80 -6.75
N ARG A 443 -5.23 -32.72 -6.02
CA ARG A 443 -4.97 -31.65 -5.05
C ARG A 443 -4.77 -30.29 -5.72
N ILE A 444 -4.03 -30.25 -6.83
CA ILE A 444 -3.83 -29.03 -7.63
C ILE A 444 -5.18 -28.54 -8.18
N GLU A 445 -5.94 -29.43 -8.80
CA GLU A 445 -7.25 -29.10 -9.35
C GLU A 445 -8.17 -28.53 -8.27
N LYS A 446 -8.31 -29.24 -7.14
CA LYS A 446 -9.13 -28.79 -6.02
C LYS A 446 -8.71 -27.41 -5.53
N LEU A 447 -7.40 -27.19 -5.35
CA LEU A 447 -6.90 -25.91 -4.83
C LEU A 447 -7.12 -24.76 -5.82
N ILE A 448 -6.96 -25.00 -7.12
CA ILE A 448 -7.20 -23.98 -8.15
C ILE A 448 -8.68 -23.58 -8.18
N LEU A 449 -9.59 -24.54 -8.09
CA LEU A 449 -11.03 -24.26 -8.02
C LEU A 449 -11.36 -23.43 -6.78
N GLN A 450 -10.83 -23.81 -5.60
CA GLN A 450 -10.98 -23.01 -4.37
C GLN A 450 -10.42 -21.58 -4.53
N CYS A 451 -9.25 -21.43 -5.13
CA CYS A 451 -8.67 -20.11 -5.40
C CYS A 451 -9.51 -19.29 -6.38
N CYS A 452 -10.18 -19.92 -7.35
CA CYS A 452 -11.12 -19.22 -8.23
C CYS A 452 -12.30 -18.69 -7.42
N ASP A 453 -12.89 -19.50 -6.55
CA ASP A 453 -13.99 -19.08 -5.68
C ASP A 453 -13.56 -17.91 -4.77
N TYR A 454 -12.34 -17.96 -4.22
CA TYR A 454 -11.80 -16.84 -3.42
C TYR A 454 -11.65 -15.56 -4.26
N LEU A 455 -11.11 -15.67 -5.48
CA LEU A 455 -10.97 -14.53 -6.41
C LEU A 455 -12.32 -13.95 -6.83
N GLU A 456 -13.32 -14.79 -7.04
CA GLU A 456 -14.69 -14.37 -7.38
C GLU A 456 -15.33 -13.55 -6.29
N ASN A 457 -15.27 -14.03 -5.05
CA ASN A 457 -15.79 -13.28 -3.91
C ASN A 457 -15.02 -11.97 -3.76
N MET A 458 -13.68 -12.00 -3.82
CA MET A 458 -12.87 -10.78 -3.80
C MET A 458 -13.20 -9.81 -4.94
N ALA A 459 -13.62 -10.31 -6.10
CA ALA A 459 -13.96 -9.46 -7.23
C ALA A 459 -15.19 -8.57 -6.96
N GLU A 460 -16.10 -8.93 -6.05
CA GLU A 460 -17.18 -8.03 -5.62
C GLU A 460 -16.61 -6.73 -5.02
N LEU A 461 -15.56 -6.84 -4.20
CA LEU A 461 -14.85 -5.67 -3.68
C LEU A 461 -14.01 -4.97 -4.76
N SER A 462 -13.33 -5.74 -5.62
CA SER A 462 -12.48 -5.20 -6.69
C SER A 462 -13.26 -4.45 -7.77
N LEU A 463 -14.48 -4.87 -8.08
CA LEU A 463 -15.32 -4.25 -9.11
C LEU A 463 -16.26 -3.22 -8.47
N GLY A 464 -16.84 -3.52 -7.30
CA GLY A 464 -17.82 -2.64 -6.66
C GLY A 464 -17.21 -1.50 -5.85
N GLU A 465 -16.33 -1.82 -4.89
CA GLU A 465 -15.82 -0.85 -3.91
C GLU A 465 -14.58 -0.08 -4.40
N PHE A 466 -13.67 -0.76 -5.10
CA PHE A 466 -12.50 -0.10 -5.71
C PHE A 466 -12.93 0.99 -6.72
N LEU A 467 -13.92 0.71 -7.57
CA LEU A 467 -14.50 1.70 -8.50
C LEU A 467 -15.20 2.87 -7.79
N ARG A 468 -15.80 2.65 -6.61
CA ARG A 468 -16.43 3.72 -5.83
C ARG A 468 -15.41 4.63 -5.16
N LYS A 469 -14.33 4.06 -4.64
CA LYS A 469 -13.30 4.78 -3.88
C LYS A 469 -12.30 5.51 -4.75
N HIS A 470 -12.02 4.99 -5.95
CA HIS A 470 -10.98 5.51 -6.82
C HIS A 470 -11.55 6.11 -8.10
N ASN A 471 -11.03 7.28 -8.48
CA ASN A 471 -11.37 7.86 -9.77
C ASN A 471 -10.63 7.11 -10.88
N THR A 472 -11.35 6.29 -11.66
CA THR A 472 -10.81 5.53 -12.80
C THR A 472 -10.98 6.22 -14.15
N ARG A 473 -11.50 7.46 -14.12
CA ARG A 473 -11.83 8.23 -15.32
C ARG A 473 -10.95 9.47 -15.43
N LEU A 474 -10.48 9.72 -16.64
CA LEU A 474 -9.83 10.97 -17.01
C LEU A 474 -10.84 11.91 -17.68
N LYS A 475 -10.60 13.23 -17.58
CA LYS A 475 -11.33 14.21 -18.40
C LYS A 475 -10.95 14.00 -19.87
N SER A 476 -11.94 14.05 -20.77
CA SER A 476 -11.71 13.96 -22.21
C SER A 476 -12.20 15.21 -22.92
N ILE A 477 -11.76 15.39 -24.16
CA ILE A 477 -12.18 16.47 -25.07
C ILE A 477 -13.52 16.13 -25.74
N HIS A 478 -13.70 14.86 -26.10
CA HIS A 478 -14.88 14.38 -26.83
C HIS A 478 -15.99 13.85 -25.92
N LYS A 479 -15.66 13.61 -24.64
CA LYS A 479 -16.56 13.12 -23.60
C LYS A 479 -16.29 13.91 -22.34
N GLU A 480 -17.29 14.21 -21.52
CA GLU A 480 -17.04 14.88 -20.22
C GLU A 480 -15.99 14.10 -19.39
N ARG A 481 -16.05 12.76 -19.43
CA ARG A 481 -15.02 11.85 -18.91
C ARG A 481 -14.94 10.57 -19.74
N TRP A 482 -13.75 9.99 -19.87
CA TRP A 482 -13.55 8.67 -20.47
C TRP A 482 -12.96 7.70 -19.45
N THR A 483 -13.40 6.44 -19.51
CA THR A 483 -12.90 5.35 -18.66
C THR A 483 -11.46 5.05 -19.05
N TYR A 484 -10.50 5.45 -18.21
CA TYR A 484 -9.08 5.25 -18.47
C TYR A 484 -8.59 3.92 -17.92
N ILE A 485 -9.16 3.44 -16.81
CA ILE A 485 -8.89 2.12 -16.25
C ILE A 485 -10.13 1.26 -16.43
N ASN A 486 -10.03 0.24 -17.27
CA ASN A 486 -11.10 -0.72 -17.52
C ASN A 486 -11.05 -1.83 -16.47
N VAL A 487 -11.53 -1.54 -15.26
CA VAL A 487 -11.43 -2.47 -14.11
C VAL A 487 -12.11 -3.82 -14.39
N ASP A 488 -13.20 -3.83 -15.14
CA ASP A 488 -13.90 -5.07 -15.56
C ASP A 488 -13.04 -5.96 -16.49
N ASP A 489 -12.02 -5.38 -17.14
CA ASP A 489 -11.11 -6.09 -18.05
C ASP A 489 -9.77 -6.45 -17.40
N CYS A 490 -9.54 -5.97 -16.17
CA CYS A 490 -8.35 -6.29 -15.42
C CYS A 490 -8.30 -7.78 -15.04
N MET A 491 -7.08 -8.28 -14.99
CA MET A 491 -6.81 -9.69 -14.72
C MET A 491 -6.82 -9.99 -13.22
N HIS A 492 -7.37 -11.15 -12.89
CA HIS A 492 -7.14 -11.85 -11.64
C HIS A 492 -6.22 -13.04 -11.94
N ALA A 493 -5.19 -13.25 -11.13
CA ALA A 493 -4.18 -14.26 -11.38
C ALA A 493 -4.23 -15.39 -10.34
N ILE A 494 -4.02 -16.61 -10.82
CA ILE A 494 -3.52 -17.70 -9.97
C ILE A 494 -2.09 -17.95 -10.40
N SER A 495 -1.15 -17.66 -9.51
CA SER A 495 0.27 -17.89 -9.75
C SER A 495 0.70 -19.25 -9.20
N ILE A 496 1.68 -19.87 -9.85
CA ILE A 496 2.39 -21.02 -9.28
C ILE A 496 3.84 -20.66 -8.96
N THR A 497 4.39 -21.30 -7.94
CA THR A 497 5.81 -21.16 -7.57
C THR A 497 6.46 -22.51 -7.35
N GLY A 498 7.76 -22.61 -7.61
CA GLY A 498 8.55 -23.81 -7.32
C GLY A 498 8.16 -25.03 -8.17
N LEU A 499 7.78 -24.85 -9.44
CA LEU A 499 7.46 -25.97 -10.32
C LEU A 499 8.62 -26.97 -10.39
N LYS A 500 9.85 -26.50 -10.63
CA LYS A 500 11.06 -27.33 -10.63
C LYS A 500 11.21 -28.10 -9.31
N ASN A 501 11.11 -27.41 -8.18
CA ASN A 501 11.23 -28.02 -6.86
C ASN A 501 10.12 -29.05 -6.60
N SER A 502 8.91 -28.83 -7.13
CA SER A 502 7.81 -29.78 -7.00
C SER A 502 8.11 -31.12 -7.69
N LEU A 503 8.85 -31.09 -8.81
CA LEU A 503 9.30 -32.31 -9.50
C LEU A 503 10.37 -33.07 -8.70
N GLU A 504 11.23 -32.34 -7.98
CA GLU A 504 12.31 -32.91 -7.16
C GLU A 504 11.78 -33.58 -5.89
N VAL A 505 10.73 -33.03 -5.27
CA VAL A 505 10.15 -33.57 -4.03
C VAL A 505 9.01 -34.56 -4.26
N ALA A 506 8.50 -34.69 -5.48
CA ALA A 506 7.47 -35.64 -5.83
C ALA A 506 7.99 -37.08 -5.67
N LYS A 507 7.15 -37.97 -5.11
CA LYS A 507 7.50 -39.40 -4.92
C LYS A 507 7.58 -40.18 -6.23
N GLU A 508 6.90 -39.69 -7.26
CA GLU A 508 6.91 -40.25 -8.61
C GLU A 508 7.53 -39.24 -9.58
N LYS A 509 8.09 -39.73 -10.70
CA LYS A 509 8.55 -38.86 -11.77
C LYS A 509 7.35 -38.23 -12.47
N ILE A 510 7.25 -36.90 -12.45
CA ILE A 510 6.15 -36.14 -13.04
C ILE A 510 6.65 -35.28 -14.18
N ASN A 511 5.87 -35.16 -15.24
CA ASN A 511 6.14 -34.25 -16.35
C ASN A 511 5.59 -32.85 -15.99
N PRO A 512 6.40 -31.76 -16.05
CA PRO A 512 5.93 -30.39 -15.80
C PRO A 512 4.74 -29.98 -16.68
N GLU A 513 4.69 -30.44 -17.94
CA GLU A 513 3.57 -30.19 -18.84
C GLU A 513 2.26 -30.76 -18.27
N LYS A 514 2.31 -31.92 -17.63
CA LYS A 514 1.13 -32.55 -17.03
C LYS A 514 0.57 -31.70 -15.89
N ILE A 515 1.44 -31.13 -15.06
CA ILE A 515 1.05 -30.21 -13.98
C ILE A 515 0.37 -28.97 -14.57
N LEU A 516 1.00 -28.32 -15.54
CA LEU A 516 0.45 -27.10 -16.15
C LEU A 516 -0.87 -27.34 -16.89
N LYS A 517 -1.01 -28.49 -17.58
CA LYS A 517 -2.28 -28.91 -18.21
C LYS A 517 -3.39 -29.08 -17.19
N ILE A 518 -3.10 -29.68 -16.03
CA ILE A 518 -4.09 -29.83 -14.95
C ILE A 518 -4.54 -28.46 -14.46
N CYS A 519 -3.61 -27.51 -14.29
CA CYS A 519 -3.94 -26.15 -13.90
C CYS A 519 -4.85 -25.44 -14.93
N GLU A 520 -4.50 -25.52 -16.22
CA GLU A 520 -5.30 -24.94 -17.30
C GLU A 520 -6.70 -25.59 -17.39
N GLN A 521 -6.76 -26.92 -17.29
CA GLN A 521 -8.03 -27.66 -17.30
C GLN A 521 -8.92 -27.31 -16.10
N ALA A 522 -8.33 -27.13 -14.92
CA ALA A 522 -9.07 -26.70 -13.73
C ALA A 522 -9.70 -25.32 -13.93
N LEU A 523 -8.95 -24.36 -14.49
CA LEU A 523 -9.48 -23.04 -14.85
C LEU A 523 -10.60 -23.13 -15.90
N ALA A 524 -10.47 -24.03 -16.88
CA ALA A 524 -11.45 -24.20 -17.95
C ALA A 524 -12.76 -24.87 -17.48
N LYS A 525 -12.77 -25.60 -16.35
CA LYS A 525 -13.98 -26.19 -15.76
C LYS A 525 -14.91 -25.17 -15.11
N ARG A 526 -14.42 -23.95 -14.91
CA ARG A 526 -15.16 -22.87 -14.26
C ARG A 526 -16.36 -22.43 -15.10
N PRO A 527 -17.52 -22.13 -14.49
CA PRO A 527 -18.62 -21.48 -15.21
C PRO A 527 -18.17 -20.14 -15.81
N LYS A 528 -18.72 -19.77 -16.97
CA LYS A 528 -18.39 -18.50 -17.63
C LYS A 528 -18.89 -17.33 -16.79
N ILE A 529 -18.00 -16.78 -15.97
CA ILE A 529 -18.20 -15.57 -15.20
C ILE A 529 -17.43 -14.44 -15.91
N PRO A 530 -17.92 -13.18 -15.90
CA PRO A 530 -17.25 -12.05 -16.54
C PRO A 530 -15.97 -11.60 -15.81
N LEU A 531 -15.18 -12.54 -15.28
CA LEU A 531 -13.90 -12.30 -14.62
C LEU A 531 -12.78 -12.99 -15.37
N ARG A 532 -11.78 -12.20 -15.77
CA ARG A 532 -10.57 -12.66 -16.42
C ARG A 532 -9.62 -13.30 -15.41
N ILE A 533 -9.78 -14.60 -15.15
CA ILE A 533 -8.87 -15.38 -14.29
C ILE A 533 -7.86 -16.13 -15.17
N LEU A 534 -6.56 -15.92 -14.96
CA LEU A 534 -5.50 -16.55 -15.74
C LEU A 534 -4.43 -17.20 -14.86
N LEU A 535 -3.83 -18.28 -15.37
CA LEU A 535 -2.67 -18.92 -14.77
C LEU A 535 -1.39 -18.16 -15.13
N LYS A 536 -0.54 -17.88 -14.15
CA LYS A 536 0.78 -17.28 -14.39
C LYS A 536 1.87 -17.88 -13.52
N GLU A 537 3.12 -17.56 -13.79
CA GLU A 537 4.21 -17.91 -12.87
C GLU A 537 4.44 -16.81 -11.82
N ASN A 538 4.92 -17.18 -10.63
CA ASN A 538 5.30 -16.23 -9.59
C ASN A 538 6.74 -15.72 -9.81
N ALA A 539 6.93 -14.50 -10.29
CA ALA A 539 8.28 -13.92 -10.41
C ALA A 539 8.84 -13.37 -9.09
N ASP A 540 8.04 -13.34 -8.01
CA ASP A 540 8.42 -12.73 -6.74
C ASP A 540 9.25 -13.69 -5.87
N GLU A 541 10.55 -13.41 -5.77
CA GLU A 541 11.51 -14.16 -4.95
C GLU A 541 11.16 -14.12 -3.46
N ALA A 542 10.57 -13.04 -2.95
CA ALA A 542 10.21 -12.93 -1.54
C ALA A 542 9.08 -13.90 -1.17
N ILE A 543 8.12 -14.10 -2.08
CA ILE A 543 7.05 -15.09 -1.91
C ILE A 543 7.62 -16.51 -1.95
N ALA A 544 8.49 -16.82 -2.92
CA ALA A 544 9.15 -18.12 -3.00
C ALA A 544 9.98 -18.42 -1.73
N LYS A 545 10.74 -17.43 -1.24
CA LYS A 545 11.51 -17.51 0.02
C LYS A 545 10.61 -17.68 1.25
N ARG A 546 9.46 -17.02 1.30
CA ARG A 546 8.48 -17.18 2.38
C ARG A 546 7.98 -18.62 2.45
N PHE A 547 7.54 -19.19 1.32
CA PHE A 547 7.07 -20.58 1.27
C PHE A 547 8.17 -21.55 1.70
N HIS A 548 9.37 -21.39 1.15
CA HIS A 548 10.52 -22.19 1.56
C HIS A 548 10.78 -22.08 3.07
N THR A 549 10.73 -20.88 3.65
CA THR A 549 10.97 -20.66 5.09
C THR A 549 9.93 -21.37 5.95
N LEU A 550 8.65 -21.35 5.57
CA LEU A 550 7.58 -22.02 6.29
C LEU A 550 7.72 -23.55 6.19
N ASP A 551 8.04 -24.07 5.01
CA ASP A 551 8.21 -25.51 4.80
C ASP A 551 9.47 -26.05 5.47
N SER A 552 10.55 -25.27 5.50
CA SER A 552 11.82 -25.64 6.13
C SER A 552 11.73 -25.80 7.66
N ARG A 553 10.72 -25.21 8.31
CA ARG A 553 10.45 -25.44 9.75
C ARG A 553 10.10 -26.91 10.03
N THR A 554 9.46 -27.58 9.08
CA THR A 554 9.11 -29.00 9.18
C THR A 554 10.11 -29.91 8.47
N ASN A 555 10.95 -29.38 7.59
CA ASN A 555 11.93 -30.15 6.82
C ASN A 555 13.21 -29.37 6.54
N LYS A 556 14.25 -29.64 7.32
CA LYS A 556 15.51 -28.89 7.28
C LYS A 556 16.33 -29.03 5.99
N ASN A 557 16.04 -30.04 5.15
CA ASN A 557 16.84 -30.37 3.96
C ASN A 557 16.19 -29.94 2.63
N LEU A 558 15.25 -28.98 2.65
CA LEU A 558 14.65 -28.46 1.42
C LEU A 558 15.63 -27.52 0.70
N ALA A 559 15.73 -27.64 -0.62
CA ALA A 559 16.38 -26.63 -1.44
C ALA A 559 15.53 -25.34 -1.46
N PRO A 560 16.14 -24.15 -1.62
CA PRO A 560 15.41 -22.92 -1.86
C PRO A 560 14.47 -23.05 -3.07
N TYR A 561 13.26 -22.52 -2.93
CA TYR A 561 12.28 -22.57 -4.01
C TYR A 561 12.62 -21.56 -5.10
N ALA A 562 12.62 -22.01 -6.35
CA ALA A 562 12.76 -21.13 -7.48
C ALA A 562 11.49 -20.27 -7.64
N PRO A 563 11.62 -18.97 -7.99
CA PRO A 563 10.48 -18.20 -8.45
C PRO A 563 9.94 -18.83 -9.75
N GLY A 564 8.63 -18.89 -9.85
CA GLY A 564 7.92 -19.26 -11.07
C GLY A 564 8.10 -20.71 -11.51
N ALA A 565 8.07 -20.91 -12.82
CA ALA A 565 8.23 -22.23 -13.43
C ALA A 565 9.71 -22.62 -13.62
N ALA A 566 10.62 -21.63 -13.66
CA ALA A 566 12.06 -21.81 -13.89
C ALA A 566 12.37 -22.71 -15.09
N LEU A 567 11.65 -22.46 -16.20
CA LEU A 567 11.74 -23.25 -17.43
C LEU A 567 13.13 -23.10 -18.05
N ASP A 568 13.73 -24.21 -18.43
CA ASP A 568 14.89 -24.22 -19.32
C ASP A 568 14.44 -23.96 -20.77
N ILE A 569 15.42 -23.67 -21.65
CA ILE A 569 15.17 -23.36 -23.06
C ILE A 569 14.41 -24.47 -23.81
N ASN A 570 14.61 -25.74 -23.43
CA ASN A 570 13.92 -26.88 -24.03
C ASN A 570 12.43 -26.91 -23.66
N ASN A 571 12.09 -26.30 -22.53
CA ASN A 571 10.74 -26.25 -21.99
C ASN A 571 10.01 -24.91 -22.24
N PHE A 572 10.55 -24.00 -23.05
CA PHE A 572 9.87 -22.72 -23.36
C PHE A 572 8.50 -22.89 -24.02
N HIS A 573 8.26 -24.01 -24.71
CA HIS A 573 6.96 -24.34 -25.28
C HIS A 573 5.85 -24.49 -24.21
N LEU A 574 6.21 -24.66 -22.93
CA LEU A 574 5.26 -24.73 -21.81
C LEU A 574 4.70 -23.36 -21.41
N GLN A 575 5.29 -22.26 -21.86
CA GLN A 575 4.79 -20.90 -21.61
C GLN A 575 3.34 -20.70 -22.13
N LYS A 576 2.89 -21.49 -23.11
CA LYS A 576 1.52 -21.46 -23.64
C LYS A 576 0.43 -21.74 -22.59
N TYR A 577 0.77 -22.42 -21.50
CA TYR A 577 -0.14 -22.71 -20.39
C TYR A 577 -0.20 -21.55 -19.37
N LEU A 578 0.79 -20.66 -19.37
CA LEU A 578 0.94 -19.54 -18.42
C LEU A 578 0.43 -18.23 -19.04
N ARG A 579 -0.85 -18.23 -19.43
CA ARG A 579 -1.45 -17.12 -20.21
C ARG A 579 -1.51 -15.79 -19.46
N GLY A 580 -1.52 -15.80 -18.13
CA GLY A 580 -1.53 -14.60 -17.29
C GLY A 580 -0.15 -14.01 -17.02
N GLY A 581 0.94 -14.66 -17.44
CA GLY A 581 2.28 -14.15 -17.22
C GLY A 581 3.37 -15.22 -17.17
N HIS A 582 4.43 -14.99 -17.93
CA HIS A 582 5.65 -15.80 -17.93
C HIS A 582 6.81 -14.99 -18.50
N CYS A 583 8.02 -15.30 -18.07
CA CYS A 583 9.26 -14.76 -18.61
C CYS A 583 10.41 -15.70 -18.23
N ALA A 584 10.95 -16.42 -19.22
CA ALA A 584 12.14 -17.24 -18.99
C ALA A 584 13.42 -16.42 -19.16
N GLN A 585 14.50 -16.81 -18.47
CA GLN A 585 15.78 -16.13 -18.57
C GLN A 585 16.69 -16.82 -19.61
N ILE A 586 17.44 -16.02 -20.36
CA ILE A 586 18.39 -16.50 -21.36
C ILE A 586 19.58 -15.54 -21.43
N SER A 587 20.80 -16.08 -21.57
CA SER A 587 21.98 -15.23 -21.74
C SER A 587 22.07 -14.67 -23.16
N LYS A 588 22.70 -13.49 -23.31
CA LYS A 588 22.76 -12.78 -24.61
C LYS A 588 23.40 -13.62 -25.74
N ASN A 589 24.35 -14.50 -25.43
CA ASN A 589 24.98 -15.41 -26.39
C ASN A 589 24.06 -16.57 -26.85
N GLN A 590 22.94 -16.81 -26.18
CA GLN A 590 21.99 -17.87 -26.51
C GLN A 590 20.83 -17.38 -27.39
N ILE A 591 20.73 -16.08 -27.71
CA ILE A 591 19.62 -15.52 -28.50
C ILE A 591 19.43 -16.27 -29.83
N SER A 592 20.52 -16.65 -30.50
CA SER A 592 20.46 -17.39 -31.76
C SER A 592 19.81 -18.78 -31.63
N LEU A 593 19.85 -19.38 -30.43
CA LEU A 593 19.19 -20.66 -30.15
C LEU A 593 17.67 -20.54 -30.15
N LEU A 594 17.11 -19.36 -29.87
CA LEU A 594 15.66 -19.14 -29.82
C LEU A 594 14.97 -19.48 -31.15
N LYS A 595 15.68 -19.44 -32.30
CA LYS A 595 15.16 -19.86 -33.61
C LYS A 595 14.65 -21.31 -33.62
N LYS A 596 15.16 -22.15 -32.72
CA LYS A 596 14.85 -23.59 -32.64
C LYS A 596 13.67 -23.90 -31.72
N TYR A 597 13.18 -22.92 -30.95
CA TYR A 597 12.21 -23.17 -29.89
C TYR A 597 10.96 -22.31 -30.09
N ASN A 598 9.81 -22.90 -29.80
CA ASN A 598 8.58 -22.13 -29.65
C ASN A 598 8.58 -21.54 -28.23
N PHE A 599 8.65 -20.21 -28.14
CA PHE A 599 8.62 -19.47 -26.89
C PHE A 599 7.69 -18.27 -27.03
N GLY A 600 7.27 -17.70 -25.90
CA GLY A 600 6.49 -16.48 -25.85
C GLY A 600 7.31 -15.27 -25.45
N ALA A 601 7.89 -15.29 -24.25
CA ALA A 601 8.67 -14.18 -23.72
C ALA A 601 9.93 -14.66 -22.99
N VAL A 602 11.03 -13.95 -23.23
CA VAL A 602 12.31 -14.17 -22.54
C VAL A 602 12.94 -12.86 -22.09
N LEU A 603 13.67 -12.92 -20.98
CA LEU A 603 14.48 -11.82 -20.44
C LEU A 603 15.96 -12.11 -20.69
N LEU A 604 16.64 -11.15 -21.32
CA LEU A 604 18.09 -11.20 -21.49
C LEU A 604 18.82 -10.97 -20.17
N THR A 605 19.58 -11.97 -19.75
CA THR A 605 20.58 -11.87 -18.69
C THR A 605 21.97 -11.62 -19.29
N LYS A 606 22.90 -11.19 -18.43
CA LYS A 606 24.30 -10.98 -18.84
C LYS A 606 24.92 -12.24 -19.43
#